data_AF-A0A1C6VF47-F1
#
_entry.id   AF-A0A1C6VF47-F1
#
_cell.length_a   1.000
_cell.length_b   1.000
_cell.length_c   1.000
_cell.angle_alpha   90.00
_cell.angle_beta   90.00
_cell.angle_gamma   90.00
#
_symmetry.space_group_name_H-M   'P 1'
#
loop_
_entity.id
_entity.type
_entity.pdbx_description
1 polymer ?
#
loop_
_entity_poly.entity_id
_entity_poly.type
_entity_poly.pdbx_seq_one_letter_code
_entity_poly.pdbx_strand_id
1 'polypeptide(L)'
;MAGVASPMLRRNVSEGLRFLAGLAVGGLVAGMVLAVPVHLIGSAVGELVPERWRVVTLVALAVLFGVLDLLDRTPHIWRQVPQRLVRTLPAGTLGVVWGIDLGLLFTTQKTTSLIWLATAGVVLVAPGSAPLVLVVTALTVTLLVTLWSLTRKAAEIEERGDRVWVSRVRRVSGAAMLLLAAALAVTVASP
;
A
#
# COMPACT_ATOMS: atom_id res chain seq x y z
N MET A 1 11.89 3.56 -5.86
CA MET A 1 12.25 2.73 -4.70
C MET A 1 13.46 1.89 -5.07
N ALA A 2 13.27 0.85 -5.88
CA ALA A 2 14.35 0.06 -6.49
C ALA A 2 15.41 0.94 -7.21
N GLY A 3 14.97 1.97 -7.94
CA GLY A 3 15.86 2.95 -8.60
C GLY A 3 16.67 3.89 -7.69
N VAL A 4 16.57 3.79 -6.35
CA VAL A 4 17.39 4.59 -5.40
C VAL A 4 18.20 3.67 -4.48
N ALA A 5 17.57 2.65 -3.89
CA ALA A 5 18.23 1.71 -2.99
C ALA A 5 19.29 0.85 -3.72
N SER A 6 18.98 0.33 -4.90
CA SER A 6 19.91 -0.54 -5.64
C SER A 6 21.16 0.20 -6.14
N PRO A 7 21.08 1.44 -6.68
CA PRO A 7 22.27 2.23 -6.97
C PRO A 7 23.12 2.57 -5.74
N MET A 8 22.50 2.88 -4.60
CA MET A 8 23.21 3.16 -3.35
C MET A 8 23.97 1.92 -2.86
N LEU A 9 23.32 0.76 -2.81
CA LEU A 9 23.96 -0.50 -2.40
C LEU A 9 25.15 -0.89 -3.29
N ARG A 10 25.11 -0.57 -4.58
CA ARG A 10 26.21 -0.85 -5.52
C ARG A 10 27.40 0.10 -5.36
N ARG A 11 27.15 1.38 -5.04
CA ARG A 11 28.21 2.38 -4.87
C ARG A 11 28.84 2.32 -3.48
N ASN A 12 28.00 2.22 -2.44
CA ASN A 12 28.41 2.15 -1.05
C ASN A 12 27.42 1.29 -0.24
N VAL A 13 27.84 0.07 0.08
CA VAL A 13 27.02 -0.90 0.83
C VAL A 13 26.58 -0.34 2.18
N SER A 14 27.45 0.40 2.88
CA SER A 14 27.13 0.98 4.19
C SER A 14 25.99 1.99 4.09
N GLU A 15 26.01 2.86 3.08
CA GLU A 15 24.92 3.81 2.82
C GLU A 15 23.63 3.10 2.41
N GLY A 16 23.73 2.09 1.55
CA GLY A 16 22.58 1.27 1.16
C GLY A 16 21.93 0.57 2.35
N LEU A 17 22.71 -0.02 3.26
CA LEU A 17 22.20 -0.64 4.49
C LEU A 17 21.58 0.39 5.44
N ARG A 18 22.20 1.57 5.61
CA ARG A 18 21.62 2.66 6.40
C ARG A 18 20.28 3.12 5.83
N PHE A 19 20.17 3.23 4.50
CA PHE A 19 18.91 3.54 3.83
C PHE A 19 17.84 2.47 4.09
N LEU A 20 18.17 1.18 3.94
CA LEU A 20 17.23 0.09 4.19
C LEU A 20 16.78 0.02 5.66
N ALA A 21 17.72 0.23 6.60
CA ALA A 21 17.39 0.30 8.02
C ALA A 21 16.45 1.49 8.31
N GLY A 22 16.75 2.66 7.74
CA GLY A 22 15.86 3.81 7.80
C GLY A 22 14.48 3.52 7.22
N LEU A 23 14.41 2.84 6.07
CA LEU A 23 13.15 2.43 5.42
C LEU A 23 12.29 1.57 6.34
N ALA A 24 12.90 0.57 7.00
CA ALA A 24 12.24 -0.28 7.97
C ALA A 24 11.69 0.52 9.16
N VAL A 25 12.51 1.42 9.72
CA VAL A 25 12.10 2.29 10.84
C VAL A 25 10.95 3.21 10.42
N GLY A 26 11.04 3.84 9.25
CA GLY A 26 9.99 4.72 8.75
C GLY A 26 8.67 3.98 8.52
N GLY A 27 8.73 2.78 7.95
CA GLY A 27 7.56 1.92 7.74
C GLY A 27 6.90 1.49 9.05
N LEU A 28 7.70 1.13 10.05
CA LEU A 28 7.22 0.83 11.40
C LEU A 28 6.53 2.04 12.04
N VAL A 29 7.18 3.21 11.99
CA VAL A 29 6.61 4.46 12.54
C VAL A 29 5.29 4.79 11.87
N ALA A 30 5.22 4.75 10.54
CA ALA A 30 3.97 5.01 9.83
C ALA A 30 2.89 3.97 10.14
N GLY A 31 3.23 2.69 10.23
CA GLY A 31 2.31 1.63 10.64
C GLY A 31 1.73 1.91 12.04
N MET A 32 2.57 2.32 13.01
CA MET A 32 2.11 2.71 14.35
C MET A 32 1.23 3.95 14.32
N VAL A 33 1.59 4.96 13.53
CA VAL A 33 0.81 6.20 13.38
C VAL A 33 -0.56 5.93 12.75
N LEU A 34 -0.66 5.00 11.79
CA LEU A 34 -1.94 4.59 11.21
C LEU A 34 -2.75 3.66 12.12
N ALA A 35 -2.08 2.81 12.89
CA ALA A 35 -2.73 1.83 13.75
C ALA A 35 -3.70 2.49 14.74
N VAL A 36 -3.33 3.64 15.30
CA VAL A 36 -4.17 4.38 16.26
C VAL A 36 -5.49 4.87 15.64
N PRO A 37 -5.51 5.71 14.58
CA PRO A 37 -6.76 6.17 13.97
C PRO A 37 -7.56 5.02 13.38
N VAL A 38 -6.90 4.00 12.82
CA VAL A 38 -7.59 2.81 12.30
C VAL A 38 -8.26 2.01 13.42
N HIS A 39 -7.59 1.85 14.56
CA HIS A 39 -8.21 1.22 15.72
C HIS A 39 -9.44 2.00 16.18
N LEU A 40 -9.32 3.32 16.33
CA LEU A 40 -10.43 4.16 16.78
C LEU A 40 -11.62 4.11 15.82
N ILE A 41 -11.37 4.23 14.52
CA ILE A 41 -12.42 4.15 13.48
C ILE A 41 -13.01 2.74 13.44
N GLY A 42 -12.17 1.70 13.46
CA GLY A 42 -12.61 0.31 13.42
C GLY A 42 -13.49 -0.05 14.62
N SER A 43 -13.06 0.32 15.83
CA SER A 43 -13.85 0.09 17.05
C SER A 43 -15.18 0.83 17.00
N ALA A 44 -15.17 2.13 16.64
CA ALA A 44 -16.40 2.91 16.50
C ALA A 44 -17.35 2.30 15.44
N VAL A 45 -16.82 1.86 14.29
CA VAL A 45 -17.62 1.21 13.25
C VAL A 45 -18.16 -0.15 13.72
N GLY A 46 -17.35 -0.94 14.41
CA GLY A 46 -17.75 -2.23 14.96
C GLY A 46 -18.88 -2.12 15.98
N GLU A 47 -18.89 -1.05 16.77
CA GLU A 47 -19.92 -0.78 17.77
C GLU A 47 -21.17 -0.11 17.20
N LEU A 48 -21.00 0.84 16.28
CA LEU A 48 -22.10 1.68 15.79
C LEU A 48 -22.80 1.14 14.54
N VAL A 49 -22.13 0.27 13.77
CA VAL A 49 -22.62 -0.18 12.46
C VAL A 49 -22.87 -1.69 12.50
N PRO A 50 -24.13 -2.14 12.28
CA PRO A 50 -24.43 -3.56 12.17
C PRO A 50 -23.60 -4.25 11.09
N GLU A 51 -23.22 -5.50 11.32
CA GLU A 51 -22.34 -6.28 10.42
C GLU A 51 -22.82 -6.26 8.97
N ARG A 52 -24.13 -6.45 8.75
CA ARG A 52 -24.74 -6.39 7.43
C ARG A 52 -24.37 -5.11 6.68
N TRP A 53 -24.45 -3.96 7.34
CA TRP A 53 -24.13 -2.68 6.73
C TRP A 53 -22.64 -2.50 6.50
N ARG A 54 -21.78 -3.04 7.37
CA ARG A 54 -20.32 -3.07 7.17
C ARG A 54 -19.94 -3.85 5.92
N VAL A 55 -20.56 -5.02 5.69
CA VAL A 55 -20.34 -5.82 4.47
C VAL A 55 -20.90 -5.12 3.23
N VAL A 56 -22.09 -4.52 3.30
CA VAL A 56 -22.66 -3.73 2.20
C VAL A 56 -21.74 -2.57 1.81
N THR A 57 -21.18 -1.84 2.78
CA THR A 57 -20.20 -0.78 2.52
C THR A 57 -18.96 -1.34 1.84
N LEU A 58 -18.45 -2.50 2.27
CA LEU A 58 -17.30 -3.13 1.64
C LEU A 58 -17.58 -3.52 0.19
N VAL A 59 -18.76 -4.06 -0.11
CA VAL A 59 -19.22 -4.35 -1.48
C VAL A 59 -19.24 -3.08 -2.32
N ALA A 60 -19.83 -1.99 -1.80
CA ALA A 60 -19.89 -0.72 -2.51
C ALA A 60 -18.49 -0.15 -2.82
N LEU A 61 -17.55 -0.23 -1.87
CA LEU A 61 -16.17 0.18 -2.07
C LEU A 61 -15.45 -0.71 -3.09
N ALA A 62 -15.65 -2.02 -3.05
CA ALA A 62 -15.08 -2.96 -4.02
C ALA A 62 -15.56 -2.68 -5.44
N VAL A 63 -16.86 -2.39 -5.63
CA VAL A 63 -17.42 -1.97 -6.92
C VAL A 63 -16.82 -0.64 -7.37
N LEU A 64 -16.83 0.38 -6.50
CA LEU A 64 -16.31 1.70 -6.82
C LEU A 64 -14.85 1.65 -7.27
N PHE A 65 -13.99 1.04 -6.45
CA PHE A 65 -12.57 0.90 -6.75
C PHE A 65 -12.30 -0.01 -7.94
N GLY A 66 -13.07 -1.09 -8.10
CA GLY A 66 -13.00 -1.98 -9.25
C GLY A 66 -13.28 -1.26 -10.57
N VAL A 67 -14.36 -0.49 -10.62
CA VAL A 67 -14.73 0.32 -11.78
C VAL A 67 -13.70 1.41 -12.05
N LEU A 68 -13.25 2.13 -11.02
CA LEU A 68 -12.24 3.18 -11.20
C LEU A 68 -10.92 2.62 -11.74
N ASP A 69 -10.49 1.43 -11.31
CA ASP A 69 -9.30 0.77 -11.84
C ASP A 69 -9.49 0.32 -13.30
N LEU A 70 -10.66 -0.24 -13.65
CA LEU A 70 -10.98 -0.62 -15.04
C LEU A 70 -11.02 0.58 -15.99
N LEU A 71 -11.50 1.73 -15.50
CA LEU A 71 -11.58 2.99 -16.24
C LEU A 71 -10.27 3.80 -16.22
N ASP A 72 -9.21 3.28 -15.61
CA ASP A 72 -7.92 3.96 -15.46
C ASP A 72 -8.03 5.32 -14.72
N ARG A 73 -9.05 5.48 -13.87
CA ARG A 73 -9.35 6.73 -13.14
C ARG A 73 -8.74 6.80 -11.75
N THR A 74 -8.10 5.73 -11.28
CA THR A 74 -7.50 5.73 -9.95
C THR A 74 -6.26 6.63 -9.94
N PRO A 75 -6.12 7.53 -8.95
CA PRO A 75 -5.01 8.48 -8.91
C PRO A 75 -3.67 7.75 -8.96
N HIS A 76 -2.77 8.26 -9.80
CA HIS A 76 -1.42 7.74 -9.93
C HIS A 76 -0.41 8.84 -9.58
N ILE A 77 0.31 8.64 -8.49
CA ILE A 77 1.46 9.49 -8.16
C ILE A 77 2.74 8.67 -8.35
N TRP A 78 3.51 9.02 -9.37
CA TRP A 78 4.75 8.33 -9.73
C TRP A 78 5.81 8.47 -8.63
N ARG A 79 5.82 9.61 -7.92
CA ARG A 79 6.81 9.99 -6.90
C ARG A 79 6.17 10.90 -5.85
N GLN A 80 6.17 10.49 -4.59
CA GLN A 80 5.68 11.31 -3.47
C GLN A 80 6.82 11.97 -2.71
N VAL A 81 7.95 11.27 -2.52
CA VAL A 81 9.14 11.89 -1.96
C VAL A 81 9.82 12.79 -3.00
N PRO A 82 9.99 14.10 -2.72
CA PRO A 82 10.67 15.02 -3.64
C PRO A 82 12.10 14.57 -3.93
N GLN A 83 12.49 14.59 -5.21
CA GLN A 83 13.83 14.15 -5.65
C GLN A 83 14.97 14.97 -5.04
N ARG A 84 14.71 16.23 -4.65
CA ARG A 84 15.68 17.05 -3.92
C ARG A 84 16.16 16.40 -2.63
N LEU A 85 15.29 15.61 -1.96
CA LEU A 85 15.63 14.94 -0.69
C LEU A 85 16.67 13.84 -0.90
N VAL A 86 16.67 13.18 -2.07
CA VAL A 86 17.69 12.18 -2.43
C VAL A 86 19.09 12.78 -2.49
N ARG A 87 19.20 14.07 -2.80
CA ARG A 87 20.49 14.79 -2.91
C ARG A 87 20.91 15.53 -1.64
N THR A 88 20.01 15.67 -0.66
CA THR A 88 20.20 16.54 0.50
C THR A 88 20.17 15.80 1.83
N LEU A 89 19.49 14.66 1.91
CA LEU A 89 19.41 13.87 3.13
C LEU A 89 20.46 12.76 3.18
N PRO A 90 21.07 12.49 4.35
CA PRO A 90 21.84 11.28 4.58
C PRO A 90 21.01 10.02 4.31
N ALA A 91 21.66 8.93 3.89
CA ALA A 91 21.00 7.70 3.48
C ALA A 91 20.01 7.15 4.52
N GLY A 92 20.36 7.16 5.81
CA GLY A 92 19.47 6.70 6.88
C GLY A 92 18.20 7.54 7.02
N THR A 93 18.33 8.87 7.10
CA THR A 93 17.20 9.81 7.18
C THR A 93 16.33 9.75 5.92
N LEU A 94 16.97 9.64 4.75
CA LEU A 94 16.27 9.44 3.48
C LEU A 94 15.44 8.15 3.51
N GLY A 95 16.02 7.06 4.04
CA GLY A 95 15.33 5.80 4.28
C GLY A 95 14.08 5.99 5.14
N VAL A 96 14.20 6.68 6.28
CA VAL A 96 13.05 6.94 7.19
C VAL A 96 11.94 7.70 6.49
N VAL A 97 12.25 8.79 5.78
CA VAL A 97 11.24 9.59 5.06
C VAL A 97 10.53 8.74 4.00
N TRP A 98 11.29 7.93 3.26
CA TRP A 98 10.72 7.01 2.26
C TRP A 98 9.89 5.89 2.90
N GLY A 99 10.31 5.39 4.06
CA GLY A 99 9.59 4.38 4.81
C GLY A 99 8.27 4.91 5.34
N ILE A 100 8.25 6.15 5.83
CA ILE A 100 7.02 6.82 6.27
C ILE A 100 6.07 7.03 5.09
N ASP A 101 6.58 7.52 3.97
CA ASP A 101 5.80 7.74 2.74
C ASP A 101 5.14 6.43 2.25
N LEU A 102 5.90 5.33 2.21
CA LEU A 102 5.36 4.00 1.90
C LEU A 102 4.34 3.51 2.93
N GLY A 103 4.73 3.59 4.21
CA GLY A 103 4.01 2.97 5.31
C GLY A 103 2.73 3.70 5.69
N LEU A 104 2.58 4.98 5.31
CA LEU A 104 1.34 5.71 5.55
C LEU A 104 0.21 5.22 4.65
N LEU A 105 0.48 4.46 3.58
CA LEU A 105 -0.48 3.77 2.69
C LEU A 105 -1.58 4.66 2.07
N PHE A 106 -1.65 5.93 2.46
CA PHE A 106 -2.68 6.92 2.13
C PHE A 106 -2.36 7.65 0.83
N THR A 107 -1.07 7.71 0.52
CA THR A 107 -0.57 8.38 -0.64
C THR A 107 -0.52 7.33 -1.75
N THR A 108 -1.59 7.18 -2.52
CA THR A 108 -1.75 6.71 -3.92
C THR A 108 -0.55 6.01 -4.64
N GLN A 109 0.19 5.14 -3.95
CA GLN A 109 1.30 4.34 -4.46
C GLN A 109 0.80 2.90 -4.48
N LYS A 110 0.55 2.26 -5.61
CA LYS A 110 0.70 2.63 -7.01
C LYS A 110 -0.29 1.77 -7.77
N THR A 111 -0.65 2.25 -8.94
CA THR A 111 -1.35 1.49 -9.98
C THR A 111 -2.78 1.09 -9.65
N THR A 112 -3.12 0.54 -8.48
CA THR A 112 -4.45 -0.04 -8.22
C THR A 112 -4.99 0.28 -6.83
N SER A 113 -6.30 0.09 -6.64
CA SER A 113 -7.01 0.41 -5.39
C SER A 113 -7.02 -0.74 -4.37
N LEU A 114 -6.26 -1.81 -4.60
CA LEU A 114 -6.28 -3.02 -3.76
C LEU A 114 -5.91 -2.76 -2.30
N ILE A 115 -4.91 -1.90 -2.05
CA ILE A 115 -4.49 -1.56 -0.68
C ILE A 115 -5.60 -0.83 0.07
N TRP A 116 -6.33 0.05 -0.62
CA TRP A 116 -7.44 0.81 -0.05
C TRP A 116 -8.61 -0.12 0.28
N LEU A 117 -8.92 -1.04 -0.64
CA LEU A 117 -9.95 -2.05 -0.40
C LEU A 117 -9.57 -3.01 0.73
N ALA A 118 -8.32 -3.47 0.80
CA ALA A 118 -7.85 -4.33 1.88
C ALA A 118 -7.92 -3.62 3.23
N THR A 119 -7.51 -2.35 3.29
CA THR A 119 -7.63 -1.52 4.51
C THR A 119 -9.08 -1.36 4.93
N ALA A 120 -9.98 -1.05 3.99
CA ALA A 120 -11.41 -0.97 4.26
C ALA A 120 -11.99 -2.30 4.75
N GLY A 121 -11.63 -3.43 4.11
CA GLY A 121 -12.10 -4.75 4.51
C GLY A 121 -11.69 -5.10 5.95
N VAL A 122 -10.44 -4.81 6.31
CA VAL A 122 -9.92 -5.03 7.65
C VAL A 122 -10.64 -4.16 8.68
N VAL A 123 -10.85 -2.87 8.39
CA VAL A 123 -11.57 -1.93 9.27
C VAL A 123 -13.04 -2.32 9.46
N LEU A 124 -13.72 -2.71 8.38
CA LEU A 124 -15.16 -2.97 8.38
C LEU A 124 -15.49 -4.37 8.94
N VAL A 125 -14.70 -5.39 8.60
CA VAL A 125 -15.05 -6.79 8.88
C VAL A 125 -14.38 -7.29 10.17
N ALA A 126 -13.13 -6.89 10.44
CA ALA A 126 -12.37 -7.39 11.59
C ALA A 126 -11.65 -6.25 12.34
N PRO A 127 -12.39 -5.28 12.90
CA PRO A 127 -11.81 -4.08 13.50
C PRO A 127 -10.82 -4.37 14.64
N GLY A 128 -11.05 -5.46 15.41
CA GLY A 128 -10.15 -5.87 16.49
C GLY A 128 -8.76 -6.34 16.01
N SER A 129 -8.66 -6.90 14.80
CA SER A 129 -7.37 -7.30 14.21
C SER A 129 -6.76 -6.23 13.31
N ALA A 130 -7.49 -5.14 13.04
CA ALA A 130 -7.08 -4.11 12.10
C ALA A 130 -5.70 -3.47 12.36
N PRO A 131 -5.36 -3.10 13.61
CA PRO A 131 -4.05 -2.53 13.91
C PRO A 131 -2.93 -3.52 13.63
N LEU A 132 -3.11 -4.79 14.02
CA LEU A 132 -2.12 -5.85 13.81
C LEU A 132 -1.92 -6.12 12.31
N VAL A 133 -3.01 -6.25 11.56
CA VAL A 133 -2.96 -6.51 10.12
C VAL A 133 -2.25 -5.38 9.37
N LEU A 134 -2.50 -4.12 9.73
CA LEU A 134 -1.82 -2.99 9.11
C LEU A 134 -0.32 -2.95 9.43
N VAL A 135 0.06 -3.17 10.69
CA VAL A 135 1.48 -3.24 11.07
C VAL A 135 2.18 -4.38 10.34
N VAL A 136 1.59 -5.58 10.33
CA VAL A 136 2.15 -6.75 9.62
C VAL A 136 2.25 -6.47 8.13
N THR A 137 1.24 -5.83 7.53
CA THR A 137 1.25 -5.47 6.10
C THR A 137 2.33 -4.45 5.79
N ALA A 138 2.45 -3.38 6.58
CA ALA A 138 3.49 -2.37 6.43
C ALA A 138 4.89 -2.99 6.53
N LEU A 139 5.11 -3.87 7.52
CA LEU A 139 6.38 -4.59 7.68
C LEU A 139 6.64 -5.55 6.51
N THR A 140 5.63 -6.31 6.08
CA THR A 140 5.76 -7.27 4.97
C THR A 140 6.07 -6.55 3.66
N VAL A 141 5.35 -5.48 3.34
CA VAL A 141 5.60 -4.66 2.15
C VAL A 141 7.00 -4.06 2.21
N THR A 142 7.40 -3.52 3.36
CA THR A 142 8.74 -2.95 3.54
C THR A 142 9.83 -4.00 3.37
N LEU A 143 9.63 -5.21 3.90
CA LEU A 143 10.53 -6.35 3.72
C LEU A 143 10.60 -6.79 2.26
N LEU A 144 9.46 -6.95 1.58
CA LEU A 144 9.41 -7.36 0.18
C LEU A 144 10.08 -6.32 -0.74
N VAL A 145 9.84 -5.04 -0.51
CA VAL A 145 10.51 -3.95 -1.23
C VAL A 145 12.01 -3.96 -0.96
N THR A 146 12.42 -4.22 0.29
CA THR A 146 13.82 -4.35 0.69
C THR A 146 14.48 -5.51 -0.05
N LEU A 147 13.91 -6.72 0.04
CA LEU A 147 14.40 -7.93 -0.62
C LEU A 147 14.45 -7.78 -2.14
N TRP A 148 13.41 -7.21 -2.75
CA TRP A 148 13.40 -6.92 -4.18
C TRP A 148 14.54 -5.93 -4.51
N SER A 149 14.73 -4.87 -3.73
CA SER A 149 15.79 -3.89 -3.98
C SER A 149 17.22 -4.48 -3.95
N LEU A 150 17.41 -5.67 -3.37
CA LEU A 150 18.67 -6.43 -3.41
C LEU A 150 18.86 -7.19 -4.74
N THR A 151 17.81 -7.40 -5.53
CA THR A 151 17.87 -8.14 -6.80
C THR A 151 18.41 -7.28 -7.95
N ARG A 152 19.04 -7.92 -8.95
CA ARG A 152 19.55 -7.22 -10.15
C ARG A 152 18.43 -6.59 -10.99
N LYS A 153 17.27 -7.27 -11.07
CA LYS A 153 16.07 -6.81 -11.79
C LYS A 153 15.51 -5.48 -11.26
N ALA A 154 15.67 -5.19 -9.96
CA ALA A 154 15.25 -3.91 -9.39
C ALA A 154 16.01 -2.71 -9.97
N ALA A 155 17.28 -2.91 -10.33
CA ALA A 155 18.12 -1.87 -10.91
C ALA A 155 17.85 -1.62 -12.40
N GLU A 156 17.18 -2.56 -13.07
CA GLU A 156 16.86 -2.54 -14.51
C GLU A 156 15.48 -1.98 -14.81
N ILE A 157 14.71 -1.56 -13.79
CA ILE A 157 13.41 -0.90 -14.00
C ILE A 157 13.66 0.49 -14.60
N GLU A 158 13.78 0.52 -15.92
CA GLU A 158 13.69 1.73 -16.74
C GLU A 158 12.29 2.35 -16.54
N GLU A 159 12.22 3.65 -16.22
CA GLU A 159 10.96 4.39 -16.05
C GLU A 159 10.08 4.45 -17.32
N ARG A 160 10.53 3.86 -18.43
CA ARG A 160 9.94 4.01 -19.76
C ARG A 160 9.07 2.84 -20.23
N GLY A 161 9.10 1.68 -19.56
CA GLY A 161 8.13 0.60 -19.79
C GLY A 161 7.17 0.52 -18.59
N ASP A 162 5.86 0.53 -18.72
CA ASP A 162 5.04 0.19 -19.86
C ASP A 162 3.59 0.60 -19.49
N ARG A 163 3.03 1.63 -20.16
CA ARG A 163 1.62 2.04 -19.91
C ARG A 163 0.67 0.85 -20.08
N VAL A 164 1.03 -0.10 -20.95
CA VAL A 164 0.26 -1.33 -21.19
C VAL A 164 0.32 -2.24 -19.96
N TRP A 165 1.50 -2.43 -19.36
CA TRP A 165 1.64 -3.18 -18.11
C TRP A 165 0.83 -2.56 -16.97
N VAL A 166 0.95 -1.24 -16.78
CA VAL A 166 0.18 -0.48 -15.78
C VAL A 166 -1.33 -0.67 -15.98
N SER A 167 -1.81 -0.51 -17.23
CA SER A 167 -3.22 -0.70 -17.58
C SER A 167 -3.67 -2.15 -17.38
N ARG A 168 -2.82 -3.14 -17.68
CA ARG A 168 -3.12 -4.56 -17.46
C ARG A 168 -3.25 -4.90 -15.99
N VAL A 169 -2.30 -4.46 -15.16
CA VAL A 169 -2.34 -4.66 -13.70
C VAL A 169 -3.59 -4.02 -13.10
N ARG A 170 -3.96 -2.82 -13.58
CA ARG A 170 -5.23 -2.15 -13.24
C ARG A 170 -6.44 -2.98 -13.59
N ARG A 171 -6.57 -3.43 -14.83
CA ARG A 171 -7.73 -4.22 -15.26
C ARG A 171 -7.87 -5.54 -14.48
N VAL A 172 -6.76 -6.24 -14.24
CA VAL A 172 -6.76 -7.48 -13.44
C VAL A 172 -7.19 -7.19 -12.00
N SER A 173 -6.66 -6.13 -11.39
CA SER A 173 -7.04 -5.75 -10.03
C SER A 173 -8.49 -5.30 -9.94
N GLY A 174 -8.94 -4.51 -10.92
CA GLY A 174 -10.33 -4.08 -11.07
C GLY A 174 -11.29 -5.26 -11.17
N ALA A 175 -11.00 -6.20 -12.07
CA ALA A 175 -11.78 -7.43 -12.21
C ALA A 175 -11.79 -8.27 -10.92
N ALA A 176 -10.65 -8.42 -10.25
CA ALA A 176 -10.58 -9.12 -8.97
C ALA A 176 -11.45 -8.47 -7.88
N MET A 177 -11.46 -7.13 -7.80
CA MET A 177 -12.32 -6.41 -6.86
C MET A 177 -13.81 -6.57 -7.19
N LEU A 178 -14.19 -6.60 -8.46
CA LEU A 178 -15.58 -6.86 -8.87
C LEU A 178 -16.00 -8.30 -8.57
N LEU A 179 -15.12 -9.29 -8.77
CA LEU A 179 -15.38 -10.67 -8.41
C LEU A 179 -15.54 -10.83 -6.88
N LEU A 180 -14.68 -10.16 -6.10
CA LEU A 180 -14.82 -10.10 -4.64
C LEU A 180 -16.15 -9.46 -4.23
N ALA A 181 -16.54 -8.35 -4.89
CA ALA A 181 -17.81 -7.69 -4.63
C ALA A 181 -19.01 -8.63 -4.89
N ALA A 182 -18.98 -9.38 -6.00
CA ALA A 182 -20.01 -10.36 -6.32
C ALA A 182 -20.07 -11.48 -5.28
N ALA A 183 -18.92 -12.04 -4.88
CA ALA A 183 -18.85 -13.07 -3.86
C ALA A 183 -19.40 -12.58 -2.50
N LEU A 184 -19.03 -11.38 -2.08
CA LEU A 184 -19.54 -10.76 -0.85
C LEU A 184 -21.03 -10.44 -0.95
N ALA A 185 -21.52 -9.98 -2.10
CA ALA A 185 -22.95 -9.70 -2.30
C ALA A 185 -23.81 -10.96 -2.12
N VAL A 186 -23.33 -12.13 -2.56
CA VAL A 186 -24.01 -13.42 -2.33
C VAL A 186 -24.17 -13.71 -0.83
N THR A 187 -23.14 -13.42 -0.02
CA THR A 187 -23.20 -13.62 1.44
C THR A 187 -24.21 -12.71 2.14
N VAL A 188 -24.45 -11.51 1.59
CA VAL A 188 -25.42 -10.54 2.14
C VAL A 188 -26.86 -10.83 1.67
N ALA A 189 -27.01 -11.42 0.48
CA ALA A 189 -28.30 -11.76 -0.11
C ALA A 189 -28.89 -13.09 0.40
N SER A 190 -28.05 -13.95 0.96
CA SER A 190 -28.48 -15.21 1.59
C SER A 190 -28.99 -14.92 3.00
N PRO A 191 -30.26 -15.23 3.31
CA PRO A 191 -30.88 -14.95 4.61
C PRO A 191 -30.29 -15.78 5.76
#